data_AF-A0A7K1SJJ6-F1
#
_entry.id   AF-A0A7K1SJJ6-F1
#
_cell.length_a   1.000
_cell.length_b   1.000
_cell.length_c   1.000
_cell.angle_alpha   90.00
_cell.angle_beta   90.00
_cell.angle_gamma   90.00
#
_symmetry.space_group_name_H-M   'P 1'
#
loop_
_entity.id
_entity.type
_entity.pdbx_description
1 polymer ?
#
loop_
_entity_poly.entity_id
_entity_poly.type
_entity_poly.pdbx_seq_one_letter_code
_entity_poly.pdbx_strand_id
1 'polypeptide(L)'
;MTPSTNITIITTAQTGRSIQIGDCKTTFLVSQTATNGLYCVFEHDLPAGFPGPPPHAHRITTHTFYVIEGTVRIVVDGKSVELWSATRSIFRQASFIGFPIQASSGPA
;
A
#
# COMPACT_ATOMS: atom_id res chain seq x y z
N MET A 1 0.34 -3.67 34.58
CA MET A 1 0.59 -4.44 33.35
C MET A 1 -0.71 -5.12 32.96
N THR A 2 -1.40 -4.65 31.92
CA THR A 2 -2.51 -5.40 31.31
C THR A 2 -1.93 -6.63 30.62
N PRO A 3 -2.60 -7.80 30.66
CA PRO A 3 -2.13 -8.98 29.95
C PRO A 3 -2.08 -8.66 28.46
N SER A 4 -0.99 -8.99 27.78
CA SER A 4 -0.95 -8.97 26.32
C SER A 4 -1.83 -10.10 25.80
N THR A 5 -3.06 -9.80 25.43
CA THR A 5 -3.87 -10.73 24.66
C THR A 5 -3.19 -10.91 23.31
N ASN A 6 -2.64 -12.09 23.04
CA ASN A 6 -2.20 -12.45 21.70
C ASN A 6 -3.45 -12.58 20.83
N ILE A 7 -3.69 -11.57 19.99
CA ILE A 7 -4.78 -11.58 19.02
C ILE A 7 -4.23 -12.16 17.72
N THR A 8 -4.71 -13.34 17.34
CA THR A 8 -4.48 -13.89 16.00
C THR A 8 -5.48 -13.28 15.03
N ILE A 9 -4.98 -12.63 13.98
CA ILE A 9 -5.81 -12.04 12.92
C ILE A 9 -5.61 -12.88 11.66
N ILE A 10 -6.68 -13.52 11.19
CA ILE A 10 -6.72 -14.21 9.88
C ILE A 10 -7.73 -13.45 9.03
N THR A 11 -7.28 -12.99 7.88
CA THR A 11 -8.03 -12.08 7.00
C THR A 11 -7.57 -12.26 5.57
N THR A 12 -8.46 -11.98 4.62
CA THR A 12 -8.15 -11.93 3.20
C THR A 12 -8.80 -10.70 2.58
N ALA A 13 -8.47 -10.40 1.32
CA ALA A 13 -9.15 -9.35 0.56
C ALA A 13 -10.68 -9.56 0.49
N GLN A 14 -11.14 -10.81 0.56
CA GLN A 14 -12.57 -11.16 0.52
C GLN A 14 -13.27 -10.93 1.86
N THR A 15 -12.56 -11.03 2.99
CA THR A 15 -13.13 -10.82 4.33
C THR A 15 -12.87 -9.42 4.89
N GLY A 16 -11.95 -8.67 4.27
CA GLY A 16 -11.60 -7.31 4.67
C GLY A 16 -12.69 -6.28 4.36
N ARG A 17 -12.67 -5.17 5.11
CA ARG A 17 -13.57 -4.03 4.83
C ARG A 17 -13.00 -3.19 3.70
N SER A 18 -13.75 -3.03 2.61
CA SER A 18 -13.38 -2.10 1.53
C SER A 18 -13.97 -0.71 1.72
N ILE A 19 -13.21 0.31 1.30
CA ILE A 19 -13.65 1.69 1.11
C ILE A 19 -13.13 2.21 -0.23
N GLN A 20 -13.73 3.28 -0.74
CA GLN A 20 -13.30 3.95 -1.95
C GLN A 20 -12.53 5.23 -1.61
N ILE A 21 -11.32 5.39 -2.16
CA ILE A 21 -10.47 6.58 -2.00
C ILE A 21 -10.13 7.10 -3.40
N GLY A 22 -10.86 8.13 -3.84
CA GLY A 22 -10.83 8.54 -5.25
C GLY A 22 -11.23 7.37 -6.15
N ASP A 23 -10.44 7.10 -7.18
CA ASP A 23 -10.66 5.95 -8.09
C ASP A 23 -9.99 4.66 -7.61
N CYS A 24 -9.36 4.66 -6.43
CA CYS A 24 -8.72 3.49 -5.84
C CYS A 24 -9.66 2.80 -4.83
N LYS A 25 -9.94 1.52 -5.08
CA LYS A 25 -10.58 0.67 -4.07
C LYS A 25 -9.52 0.21 -3.07
N THR A 26 -9.78 0.43 -1.79
CA THR A 26 -8.88 0.08 -0.69
C THR A 26 -9.55 -0.92 0.24
N THR A 27 -8.96 -2.09 0.43
CA THR A 27 -9.47 -3.15 1.32
C THR A 27 -8.57 -3.29 2.54
N PHE A 28 -9.10 -3.06 3.74
CA PHE A 28 -8.38 -3.25 4.98
C PHE A 28 -8.34 -4.73 5.36
N LEU A 29 -7.15 -5.30 5.31
CA LEU A 29 -6.87 -6.64 5.80
C LEU A 29 -6.76 -6.61 7.33
N VAL A 30 -5.94 -5.69 7.85
CA VAL A 30 -5.70 -5.49 9.27
C VAL A 30 -5.89 -4.02 9.62
N SER A 31 -6.81 -3.71 10.53
CA SER A 31 -7.04 -2.34 10.98
C SER A 31 -6.07 -1.94 12.11
N GLN A 32 -5.85 -0.64 12.26
CA GLN A 32 -5.06 -0.11 13.37
C GLN A 32 -5.66 -0.48 14.74
N THR A 33 -6.99 -0.49 14.86
CA THR A 33 -7.68 -0.88 16.11
C THR A 33 -7.37 -2.32 16.49
N ALA A 34 -7.31 -3.23 15.51
CA ALA A 34 -7.02 -4.64 15.75
C ALA A 34 -5.58 -4.88 16.23
N THR A 35 -4.67 -3.95 15.97
CA THR A 35 -3.25 -4.04 16.35
C THR A 35 -2.89 -3.08 17.48
N ASN A 36 -3.89 -2.48 18.14
CA ASN A 36 -3.70 -1.47 19.18
C ASN A 36 -2.75 -0.32 18.76
N GLY A 37 -2.88 0.15 17.52
CA GLY A 37 -2.08 1.26 17.03
C GLY A 37 -0.75 0.88 16.37
N LEU A 38 -0.33 -0.38 16.41
CA LEU A 38 1.01 -0.78 15.99
C LEU A 38 1.21 -0.75 14.46
N TYR A 39 0.24 -1.24 13.70
CA TYR A 39 0.28 -1.24 12.23
C TYR A 39 -1.11 -1.40 11.60
N CYS A 40 -1.22 -1.11 10.31
CA CYS A 40 -2.36 -1.52 9.50
C CYS A 40 -1.86 -2.14 8.20
N VAL A 41 -2.68 -3.01 7.62
CA VAL A 41 -2.41 -3.62 6.31
C VAL A 41 -3.65 -3.46 5.46
N PHE A 42 -3.47 -2.94 4.26
CA PHE A 42 -4.52 -2.78 3.27
C PHE A 42 -3.99 -3.11 1.88
N GLU A 43 -4.89 -3.55 1.03
CA GLU A 43 -4.66 -3.75 -0.40
C GLU A 43 -5.31 -2.61 -1.18
N HIS A 44 -4.62 -2.16 -2.22
CA HIS A 44 -5.12 -1.16 -3.16
C HIS A 44 -5.33 -1.80 -4.52
N ASP A 45 -6.53 -1.64 -5.07
CA ASP A 45 -6.80 -1.82 -6.49
C ASP A 45 -6.64 -0.45 -7.17
N LEU A 46 -5.64 -0.36 -8.03
CA LEU A 46 -5.23 0.88 -8.69
C LEU A 46 -5.54 0.77 -10.18
N PRO A 47 -6.42 1.62 -10.74
CA PRO A 47 -6.62 1.64 -12.18
C PRO A 47 -5.33 2.07 -12.90
N ALA A 48 -5.15 1.58 -14.13
CA ALA A 48 -4.03 2.02 -14.95
C ALA A 48 -4.07 3.56 -15.13
N GLY A 49 -2.91 4.20 -14.95
CA GLY A 49 -2.81 5.66 -15.00
C GLY A 49 -3.31 6.38 -13.75
N PHE A 50 -3.64 5.67 -12.65
CA PHE A 50 -3.99 6.31 -11.38
C PHE A 50 -2.92 7.33 -10.97
N PRO A 51 -3.28 8.61 -10.75
CA PRO A 51 -2.30 9.68 -10.49
C PRO A 51 -1.62 9.57 -9.13
N GLY A 52 -2.13 8.70 -8.25
CA GLY A 52 -1.68 8.62 -6.87
C GLY A 52 -2.21 9.79 -6.02
N PRO A 53 -1.96 9.76 -4.70
CA PRO A 53 -2.22 10.91 -3.85
C PRO A 53 -1.26 12.07 -4.18
N PRO A 54 -1.60 13.32 -3.83
CA PRO A 54 -0.66 14.43 -3.90
C PRO A 54 0.63 14.13 -3.15
N PRO A 55 1.77 14.76 -3.51
CA PRO A 55 3.02 14.62 -2.78
C PRO A 55 2.87 14.98 -1.31
N HIS A 56 3.23 14.06 -0.42
CA HIS A 56 3.20 14.29 1.02
C HIS A 56 4.31 13.49 1.71
N ALA A 57 4.41 13.64 3.03
CA ALA A 57 5.32 12.88 3.87
C ALA A 57 4.68 12.62 5.24
N HIS A 58 4.99 11.46 5.83
CA HIS A 58 4.59 11.13 7.18
C HIS A 58 5.77 11.33 8.14
N ARG A 59 5.53 11.95 9.30
CA ARG A 59 6.56 12.14 10.34
C ARG A 59 6.74 10.93 11.25
N ILE A 60 5.66 10.18 11.46
CA ILE A 60 5.57 9.11 12.47
C ILE A 60 5.16 7.75 11.88
N THR A 61 4.76 7.72 10.61
CA THR A 61 4.29 6.52 9.92
C THR A 61 5.29 6.15 8.83
N THR A 62 5.57 4.86 8.69
CA THR A 62 6.36 4.31 7.57
C THR A 62 5.41 3.57 6.64
N HIS A 63 5.54 3.78 5.33
CA HIS A 63 4.80 3.01 4.34
C HIS A 63 5.70 1.95 3.73
N THR A 64 5.15 0.74 3.60
CA THR A 64 5.77 -0.37 2.87
C THR A 64 4.85 -0.74 1.72
N PHE A 65 5.42 -0.88 0.53
CA PHE A 65 4.68 -1.26 -0.67
C PHE A 65 5.15 -2.64 -1.13
N TYR A 66 4.18 -3.47 -1.47
CA TYR A 66 4.39 -4.76 -2.07
C TYR A 66 3.42 -4.88 -3.23
N VAL A 67 3.96 -5.01 -4.44
CA VAL A 67 3.14 -5.13 -5.64
C VAL A 67 2.77 -6.60 -5.80
N ILE A 68 1.46 -6.87 -5.77
CA ILE A 68 0.92 -8.23 -5.92
C ILE A 68 0.75 -8.55 -7.42
N GLU A 69 0.26 -7.60 -8.20
CA GLU A 69 0.02 -7.74 -9.63
C GLU A 69 0.37 -6.44 -10.37
N GLY A 70 0.84 -6.58 -11.61
CA GLY A 70 1.19 -5.46 -12.49
C GLY A 70 2.45 -4.72 -12.07
N THR A 71 2.46 -3.42 -12.34
CA THR A 71 3.60 -2.54 -12.13
C THR A 71 3.13 -1.24 -11.49
N VAL A 72 3.87 -0.75 -10.49
CA VAL A 72 3.60 0.54 -9.85
C VAL A 72 4.87 1.37 -9.88
N ARG A 73 4.77 2.61 -10.34
CA ARG A 73 5.86 3.58 -10.25
C ARG A 73 5.65 4.51 -9.07
N ILE A 74 6.58 4.47 -8.12
CA ILE A 74 6.57 5.32 -6.93
C ILE A 74 7.62 6.42 -7.10
N VAL A 75 7.30 7.62 -6.66
CA VAL A 75 8.27 8.73 -6.59
C VAL A 75 8.68 8.93 -5.13
N VAL A 76 9.98 9.02 -4.89
CA VAL A 76 10.56 9.28 -3.56
C VAL A 76 11.70 10.28 -3.73
N ASP A 77 11.62 11.40 -3.03
CA ASP A 77 12.60 12.50 -3.12
C ASP A 77 12.90 12.91 -4.57
N GLY A 78 11.85 12.99 -5.40
CA GLY A 78 11.94 13.34 -6.81
C GLY A 78 12.47 12.23 -7.73
N LYS A 79 12.83 11.06 -7.20
CA LYS A 79 13.32 9.91 -7.97
C LYS A 79 12.19 8.91 -8.21
N SER A 80 12.06 8.46 -9.46
CA SER A 80 11.11 7.40 -9.81
C SER A 80 11.73 6.02 -9.54
N VAL A 81 10.97 5.15 -8.91
CA VAL A 81 11.28 3.73 -8.71
C VAL A 81 10.12 2.92 -9.26
N GLU A 82 10.41 1.98 -10.14
CA GLU A 82 9.43 1.05 -10.69
C GLU A 82 9.43 -0.24 -9.88
N LEU A 83 8.25 -0.67 -9.46
CA LEU A 83 8.02 -1.87 -8.66
C LEU A 83 7.13 -2.82 -9.46
N TRP A 84 7.58 -4.06 -9.60
CA TRP A 84 6.87 -5.12 -10.31
C TRP A 84 6.23 -6.08 -9.32
N SER A 85 5.28 -6.89 -9.78
CA SER A 85 4.78 -8.01 -8.98
C SER A 85 5.95 -8.83 -8.42
N ALA A 86 5.82 -9.26 -7.16
CA ALA A 86 6.87 -9.88 -6.34
C ALA A 86 8.05 -9.00 -5.90
N THR A 87 8.06 -7.69 -6.22
CA THR A 87 9.03 -6.73 -5.67
C THR A 87 8.54 -6.13 -4.35
N ARG A 88 9.41 -6.12 -3.33
CA ARG A 88 9.17 -5.47 -2.04
C ARG A 88 10.00 -4.19 -1.92
N SER A 89 9.42 -3.12 -1.39
CA SER A 89 10.18 -1.91 -1.03
C SER A 89 9.61 -1.21 0.22
N ILE A 90 10.50 -0.66 1.04
CA ILE A 90 10.15 0.04 2.28
C ILE A 90 10.66 1.48 2.17
N PHE A 91 9.79 2.46 2.45
CA PHE A 91 10.15 3.87 2.38
C PHE A 91 9.75 4.58 3.67
N ARG A 92 10.71 5.30 4.29
CA ARG A 92 10.43 6.12 5.48
C ARG A 92 9.91 7.53 5.17
N GLN A 93 9.91 7.92 3.91
CA GLN A 93 9.30 9.12 3.34
C GLN A 93 9.04 8.78 1.87
N ALA A 94 7.82 9.02 1.37
CA ALA A 94 7.51 8.78 -0.04
C ALA A 94 6.58 9.88 -0.54
N SER A 95 6.98 10.54 -1.63
CA SER A 95 6.24 11.63 -2.25
C SER A 95 5.67 11.14 -3.58
N PHE A 96 4.43 10.66 -3.57
CA PHE A 96 3.78 10.14 -4.77
C PHE A 96 3.56 11.27 -5.79
N ILE A 97 4.11 11.10 -7.00
CA ILE A 97 3.78 11.91 -8.18
C ILE A 97 3.50 10.93 -9.32
N GLY A 98 2.23 10.86 -9.75
CA GLY A 98 1.78 9.99 -10.82
C GLY A 98 2.36 10.35 -12.19
N PHE A 99 2.78 9.31 -12.91
CA PHE A 99 2.87 9.23 -14.36
C PHE A 99 2.43 7.79 -14.71
N PRO A 100 2.02 7.47 -15.96
CA PRO A 100 1.15 6.33 -16.21
C PRO A 100 1.76 5.01 -15.77
N ILE A 101 0.97 4.21 -15.06
CA ILE A 101 1.23 2.79 -14.86
C ILE A 101 1.15 2.12 -16.22
N GLN A 102 2.29 1.62 -16.70
CA GLN A 102 2.34 0.83 -17.92
C GLN A 102 2.16 -0.63 -17.49
N ALA A 103 0.95 -1.17 -17.68
CA ALA A 103 0.72 -2.59 -17.52
C ALA A 103 1.42 -3.31 -18.69
N SER A 104 2.58 -3.89 -18.43
CA SER A 104 3.19 -4.87 -19.34
C SER A 104 3.38 -6.18 -18.59
N SER A 105 3.03 -7.29 -19.24
CA SER A 105 3.42 -8.63 -18.78
C SER A 105 4.93 -8.67 -18.57
N GLY A 106 5.38 -8.98 -17.35
CA GLY A 106 6.80 -9.17 -17.06
C GLY A 106 7.41 -10.30 -17.89
N PRO A 107 8.75 -10.37 -18.01
CA PRO A 107 9.40 -11.44 -18.77
C PRO A 107 9.15 -12.80 -18.10
N ALA A 108 8.95 -13.82 -18.94
CA ALA A 108 8.75 -15.21 -18.57
C ALA A 108 9.98 -15.83 -17.88
#